data_AF-A0A3E4KTT8-F1
#
_entry.id   AF-A0A3E4KTT8-F1
#
_cell.length_a   1.000
_cell.length_b   1.000
_cell.length_c   1.000
_cell.angle_alpha   90.00
_cell.angle_beta   90.00
_cell.angle_gamma   90.00
#
_symmetry.space_group_name_H-M   'P 1'
#
loop_
_entity.id
_entity.type
_entity.pdbx_description
1 polymer ?
#
loop_
_entity_poly.entity_id
_entity_poly.type
_entity_poly.pdbx_seq_one_letter_code
_entity_poly.pdbx_strand_id
1 'polypeptide(L)'
;MTQIIELQGTEKRLYQLVAPLVMNPEVLKQNYNYPFRTSESFVWFVAVDGKEVVGFIPLEYKKREAVINNYYIRNNNAEVLKALLEKIIAKMDEDKQLSSVTFVEHQDIFKELGFSVEKEWKRYVKMNKEN
;
A
#
# COMPACT_ATOMS: atom_id res chain seq x y z
N MET A 1 18.19 -6.74 -5.18
CA MET A 1 17.99 -5.28 -5.05
C MET A 1 16.53 -5.05 -5.31
N THR A 2 15.82 -4.52 -4.33
CA THR A 2 14.39 -4.30 -4.43
C THR A 2 14.11 -3.15 -5.39
N GLN A 3 13.35 -3.41 -6.44
CA GLN A 3 12.85 -2.41 -7.38
C GLN A 3 11.38 -2.12 -7.08
N ILE A 4 10.99 -0.85 -7.09
CA ILE A 4 9.58 -0.45 -7.02
C ILE A 4 9.08 -0.15 -8.43
N ILE A 5 8.04 -0.87 -8.85
CA ILE A 5 7.37 -0.73 -10.14
C ILE A 5 6.01 -0.06 -9.89
N GLU A 6 5.68 0.92 -10.71
CA GLU A 6 4.38 1.59 -10.69
C GLU A 6 3.53 1.10 -11.85
N LEU A 7 2.29 0.71 -11.57
CA LEU A 7 1.40 0.10 -12.55
C LEU A 7 -0.01 0.68 -12.38
N GLN A 8 -0.68 0.94 -13.50
CA GLN A 8 -2.08 1.34 -13.46
C GLN A 8 -2.96 0.16 -13.03
N GLY A 9 -4.07 0.44 -12.34
CA GLY A 9 -4.90 -0.59 -11.69
C GLY A 9 -5.56 -1.59 -12.64
N THR A 10 -5.59 -1.30 -13.95
CA THR A 10 -6.11 -2.16 -15.02
C THR A 10 -5.01 -2.70 -15.95
N GLU A 11 -3.74 -2.44 -15.65
CA GLU A 11 -2.62 -2.88 -16.48
C GLU A 11 -2.41 -4.41 -16.39
N LYS A 12 -2.27 -5.10 -17.54
CA LYS A 12 -2.07 -6.56 -17.56
C LYS A 12 -0.90 -7.04 -16.70
N ARG A 13 0.19 -6.25 -16.68
CA ARG A 13 1.39 -6.55 -15.91
C ARG A 13 1.14 -6.55 -14.40
N LEU A 14 0.22 -5.73 -13.91
CA LEU A 14 -0.17 -5.72 -12.51
C LEU A 14 -0.70 -7.10 -12.11
N TYR A 15 -1.68 -7.62 -12.84
CA TYR A 15 -2.27 -8.93 -12.56
C TYR A 15 -1.23 -10.05 -12.62
N GLN A 16 -0.29 -10.02 -13.57
CA GLN A 16 0.78 -11.02 -13.65
C GLN A 16 1.66 -11.05 -12.39
N LEU A 17 1.93 -9.89 -11.79
CA LEU A 17 2.76 -9.79 -10.59
C LEU A 17 1.99 -10.14 -9.31
N VAL A 18 0.77 -9.62 -9.15
CA VAL A 18 0.07 -9.71 -7.86
C VAL A 18 -0.91 -10.88 -7.76
N ALA A 19 -1.40 -11.43 -8.87
CA ALA A 19 -2.39 -12.53 -8.85
C ALA A 19 -1.98 -13.71 -7.95
N PRO A 20 -0.74 -14.24 -8.02
CA PRO A 20 -0.33 -15.33 -7.15
C PRO A 20 -0.41 -15.01 -5.65
N LEU A 21 -0.20 -13.74 -5.27
CA LEU A 21 -0.26 -13.29 -3.88
C LEU A 21 -1.70 -13.04 -3.44
N VAL A 22 -2.48 -12.29 -4.22
CA VAL A 22 -3.85 -11.92 -3.82
C VAL A 22 -4.82 -13.10 -3.82
N MET A 23 -4.47 -14.21 -4.49
CA MET A 23 -5.21 -15.49 -4.44
C MET A 23 -4.64 -16.47 -3.40
N ASN A 24 -3.54 -16.15 -2.72
CA ASN A 24 -2.95 -17.01 -1.71
C ASN A 24 -3.74 -16.89 -0.38
N PRO A 25 -4.25 -17.99 0.19
CA PRO A 25 -5.01 -17.96 1.44
C PRO A 25 -4.26 -17.32 2.61
N GLU A 26 -2.95 -17.51 2.73
CA GLU A 26 -2.16 -16.93 3.81
C GLU A 26 -2.02 -15.41 3.67
N VAL A 27 -1.88 -14.91 2.44
CA VAL A 27 -1.84 -13.47 2.15
C VAL A 27 -3.20 -12.84 2.41
N LEU A 28 -4.30 -13.50 1.98
CA LEU A 28 -5.66 -13.05 2.28
C LEU A 28 -5.91 -13.02 3.78
N LYS A 29 -5.47 -14.03 4.53
CA LYS A 29 -5.61 -14.09 5.99
C LYS A 29 -4.88 -12.96 6.70
N GLN A 30 -3.71 -12.54 6.21
CA GLN A 30 -3.01 -11.33 6.70
C GLN A 30 -3.87 -10.08 6.49
N ASN A 31 -4.56 -9.98 5.35
CA ASN A 31 -5.55 -8.93 5.09
C ASN A 31 -6.95 -9.24 5.67
N TYR A 32 -7.03 -10.10 6.70
CA TYR A 32 -8.27 -10.51 7.38
C TYR A 32 -9.37 -11.04 6.45
N ASN A 33 -8.95 -11.79 5.43
CA ASN A 33 -9.78 -12.35 4.35
C ASN A 33 -10.52 -11.30 3.52
N TYR A 34 -10.12 -10.03 3.60
CA TYR A 34 -10.66 -8.99 2.75
C TYR A 34 -9.98 -9.03 1.37
N PRO A 35 -10.74 -9.00 0.26
CA PRO A 35 -10.17 -9.06 -1.07
C PRO A 35 -9.40 -7.79 -1.41
N PHE A 36 -8.35 -7.95 -2.19
CA PHE A 36 -7.64 -6.84 -2.81
C PHE A 36 -8.48 -6.29 -3.98
N ARG A 37 -8.71 -4.98 -3.99
CA ARG A 37 -9.55 -4.30 -5.01
C ARG A 37 -8.69 -3.41 -5.89
N THR A 38 -9.07 -3.30 -7.15
CA THR A 38 -8.43 -2.41 -8.13
C THR A 38 -9.45 -1.96 -9.17
N SER A 39 -9.18 -0.84 -9.82
CA SER A 39 -9.95 -0.26 -10.92
C SER A 39 -9.07 0.76 -11.65
N GLU A 40 -9.63 1.53 -12.59
CA GLU A 40 -8.93 2.62 -13.27
C GLU A 40 -8.51 3.76 -12.32
N SER A 41 -9.13 3.87 -11.13
CA SER A 41 -8.76 4.89 -10.14
C SER A 41 -7.56 4.49 -9.29
N PHE A 42 -6.94 3.33 -9.54
CA PHE A 42 -5.83 2.82 -8.75
C PHE A 42 -4.50 2.97 -9.48
N VAL A 43 -3.48 3.33 -8.71
CA VAL A 43 -2.07 3.12 -9.06
C VAL A 43 -1.47 2.17 -8.03
N TRP A 44 -0.78 1.13 -8.49
CA TRP A 44 -0.15 0.14 -7.64
C TRP A 44 1.35 0.34 -7.61
N PHE A 45 1.91 0.41 -6.41
CA PHE A 45 3.35 0.41 -6.16
C PHE A 45 3.75 -0.99 -5.74
N VAL A 46 4.54 -1.68 -6.56
CA VAL A 46 4.90 -3.09 -6.36
C VAL A 46 6.41 -3.20 -6.16
N ALA A 47 6.83 -3.67 -4.98
CA ALA A 47 8.21 -3.96 -4.66
C ALA A 47 8.57 -5.38 -5.12
N VAL A 48 9.58 -5.49 -5.98
CA VAL A 48 10.06 -6.74 -6.56
C VAL A 48 11.54 -6.93 -6.21
N ASP A 49 11.89 -8.08 -5.65
CA ASP A 49 13.29 -8.49 -5.48
C ASP A 49 13.59 -9.68 -6.39
N GLY A 50 14.41 -9.44 -7.42
CA GLY A 50 14.62 -10.39 -8.51
C GLY A 50 13.34 -10.64 -9.30
N LYS A 51 12.71 -11.80 -9.09
CA LYS A 51 11.44 -12.20 -9.73
C LYS A 51 10.26 -12.25 -8.76
N GLU A 52 10.51 -11.99 -7.48
CA GLU A 52 9.55 -12.17 -6.40
C GLU A 52 8.94 -10.84 -5.96
N VAL A 53 7.63 -10.78 -5.84
CA VAL A 53 6.95 -9.63 -5.24
C VAL A 53 7.08 -9.72 -3.71
N VAL A 54 7.79 -8.77 -3.12
CA VAL A 54 8.06 -8.70 -1.68
C VAL A 54 7.16 -7.72 -0.94
N GLY A 55 6.42 -6.88 -1.67
CA GLY A 55 5.37 -6.05 -1.10
C GLY A 55 4.64 -5.27 -2.19
N PHE A 56 3.45 -4.78 -1.88
CA PHE A 56 2.74 -3.85 -2.75
C PHE A 56 1.81 -2.94 -1.94
N ILE A 57 1.58 -1.73 -2.46
CA ILE A 57 0.57 -0.79 -1.96
C ILE A 57 -0.31 -0.35 -3.13
N PRO A 58 -1.62 -0.66 -3.10
CA PRO A 58 -2.58 -0.03 -3.99
C PRO A 58 -2.95 1.36 -3.45
N LEU A 59 -2.79 2.37 -4.28
CA LEU A 59 -3.17 3.75 -4.00
C LEU A 59 -4.42 4.10 -4.81
N GLU A 60 -5.55 4.29 -4.13
CA GLU A 60 -6.80 4.70 -4.77
C GLU A 60 -6.89 6.22 -4.84
N TYR A 61 -6.93 6.78 -6.06
CA TYR A 61 -7.19 8.19 -6.26
C TYR A 61 -8.69 8.47 -6.24
N LYS A 62 -9.11 9.34 -5.32
CA LYS A 62 -10.45 9.91 -5.27
C LYS A 62 -10.39 11.40 -5.58
N LYS A 63 -11.55 12.06 -5.57
CA LYS A 63 -11.69 13.48 -5.93
C LYS A 63 -10.82 14.44 -5.08
N ARG A 64 -10.58 14.14 -3.81
CA ARG A 64 -9.88 15.03 -2.86
C ARG A 64 -8.80 14.33 -2.02
N GLU A 65 -8.70 13.01 -2.14
CA GLU A 65 -7.76 12.21 -1.36
C GLU A 65 -7.17 11.10 -2.23
N ALA A 66 -5.97 10.66 -1.88
CA ALA A 66 -5.43 9.37 -2.29
C ALA A 66 -5.41 8.45 -1.06
N VAL A 67 -5.85 7.20 -1.23
CA VAL A 67 -6.08 6.28 -0.11
C VAL A 67 -5.22 5.04 -0.23
N ILE A 68 -4.41 4.78 0.79
CA ILE A 68 -3.69 3.53 1.00
C ILE A 68 -4.58 2.58 1.79
N ASN A 69 -4.81 1.37 1.26
CA ASN A 69 -5.58 0.35 1.98
C ASN A 69 -5.25 -1.04 1.41
N ASN A 70 -5.47 -2.12 2.16
CA ASN A 70 -5.30 -3.50 1.70
C ASN A 70 -3.94 -3.74 1.03
N TYR A 71 -2.85 -3.32 1.68
CA TYR A 71 -1.50 -3.54 1.19
C TYR A 71 -0.91 -4.84 1.75
N TYR A 72 0.16 -5.33 1.14
CA TYR A 72 0.87 -6.54 1.56
C TYR A 72 2.36 -6.25 1.70
N ILE A 73 2.97 -6.70 2.79
CA ILE A 73 4.42 -6.64 3.02
C ILE A 73 4.88 -8.02 3.47
N ARG A 74 5.78 -8.64 2.70
CA ARG A 74 6.32 -9.97 3.04
C ARG A 74 7.08 -9.89 4.37
N ASN A 75 6.70 -10.76 5.30
CA ASN A 75 7.33 -10.90 6.62
C ASN A 75 7.36 -9.58 7.43
N ASN A 76 6.43 -8.65 7.20
CA ASN A 76 6.43 -7.32 7.83
C ASN A 76 7.78 -6.59 7.72
N ASN A 77 8.45 -6.74 6.59
CA ASN A 77 9.72 -6.07 6.33
C ASN A 77 9.55 -4.54 6.30
N ALA A 78 10.05 -3.89 7.34
CA ALA A 78 9.94 -2.44 7.54
C ALA A 78 10.62 -1.62 6.43
N GLU A 79 11.76 -2.08 5.90
CA GLU A 79 12.48 -1.38 4.83
C GLU A 79 11.68 -1.37 3.53
N VAL A 80 11.05 -2.50 3.18
CA VAL A 80 10.18 -2.60 2.00
C VAL A 80 8.97 -1.68 2.14
N LEU A 81 8.32 -1.67 3.30
CA LEU A 81 7.18 -0.79 3.55
C LEU A 81 7.59 0.69 3.47
N LYS A 82 8.70 1.06 4.12
CA LYS A 82 9.21 2.43 4.12
C LYS A 82 9.55 2.89 2.71
N ALA A 83 10.24 2.07 1.92
CA ALA A 83 10.59 2.41 0.54
C ALA A 83 9.35 2.59 -0.36
N LEU A 84 8.31 1.75 -0.20
CA LEU A 84 7.05 1.90 -0.92
C LEU A 84 6.34 3.21 -0.56
N LEU A 85 6.27 3.54 0.73
CA LEU A 85 5.63 4.77 1.22
C LEU A 85 6.39 6.02 0.79
N GLU A 86 7.72 6.03 0.88
CA GLU A 86 8.56 7.14 0.39
C GLU A 86 8.33 7.39 -1.10
N LYS A 87 8.20 6.31 -1.89
CA LYS A 87 7.90 6.42 -3.33
C LYS A 87 6.53 7.03 -3.60
N ILE A 88 5.52 6.65 -2.81
CA ILE A 88 4.16 7.22 -2.88
C ILE A 88 4.21 8.71 -2.52
N ILE A 89 4.80 9.04 -1.37
CA ILE A 89 4.88 10.42 -0.87
C ILE A 89 5.57 11.33 -1.89
N ALA A 90 6.68 10.89 -2.49
CA ALA A 90 7.42 11.66 -3.49
C ALA A 90 6.62 11.91 -4.79
N LYS A 91 5.49 11.23 -5.00
CA LYS A 91 4.62 11.35 -6.16
C LYS A 91 3.24 11.92 -5.84
N MET A 92 2.96 12.26 -4.59
CA MET A 92 1.68 12.82 -4.20
C MET A 92 1.48 14.20 -4.82
N ASP A 93 0.28 14.46 -5.33
CA ASP A 93 -0.12 15.78 -5.80
C ASP A 93 -0.31 16.73 -4.58
N GLU A 94 0.19 17.97 -4.68
CA GLU A 94 0.10 18.98 -3.61
C GLU A 94 -1.34 19.33 -3.21
N ASP A 95 -2.33 19.06 -4.06
CA ASP A 95 -3.74 19.36 -3.83
C ASP A 95 -4.53 18.20 -3.20
N LYS A 96 -3.93 17.01 -3.05
CA LYS A 96 -4.59 15.83 -2.51
C LYS A 96 -4.05 15.45 -1.14
N GLN A 97 -4.98 15.20 -0.21
CA GLN A 97 -4.64 14.59 1.07
C GLN A 97 -4.30 13.10 0.89
N LEU A 98 -3.26 12.62 1.56
CA LEU A 98 -2.94 11.18 1.62
C LEU A 98 -3.52 10.57 2.89
N SER A 99 -4.42 9.60 2.75
CA SER A 99 -5.00 8.86 3.87
C SER A 99 -4.66 7.38 3.79
N SER A 100 -4.70 6.68 4.92
CA SER A 100 -4.36 5.27 5.01
C SER A 100 -5.23 4.53 6.03
N VAL A 101 -5.57 3.27 5.72
CA VAL A 101 -5.98 2.27 6.71
C VAL A 101 -4.78 1.36 6.96
N THR A 102 -4.08 1.62 8.06
CA THR A 102 -2.78 1.02 8.38
C THR A 102 -2.93 -0.09 9.42
N PHE A 103 -2.22 -1.20 9.30
CA PHE A 103 -2.14 -2.18 10.39
C PHE A 103 -1.48 -1.57 11.63
N VAL A 104 -1.99 -1.88 12.83
CA VAL A 104 -1.43 -1.33 14.09
C VAL A 104 0.08 -1.55 14.20
N GLU A 105 0.58 -2.71 13.78
CA GLU A 105 2.02 -3.05 13.81
C GLU A 105 2.90 -2.21 12.87
N HIS A 106 2.31 -1.55 11.88
CA HIS A 106 3.03 -0.68 10.94
C HIS A 106 2.88 0.81 11.27
N GLN A 107 2.14 1.16 12.32
CA GLN A 107 1.81 2.54 12.67
C GLN A 107 3.05 3.43 12.85
N ASP A 108 4.10 2.92 13.48
CA ASP A 108 5.29 3.74 13.79
C ASP A 108 6.09 4.10 12.53
N ILE A 109 6.14 3.22 11.52
CA ILE A 109 6.75 3.52 10.21
C ILE A 109 5.98 4.66 9.51
N PHE A 110 4.65 4.65 9.59
CA PHE A 110 3.83 5.73 9.05
C PHE A 110 4.07 7.04 9.81
N LYS A 111 4.20 7.02 11.14
CA LYS A 111 4.54 8.21 11.94
C LYS A 111 5.90 8.80 11.56
N GLU A 112 6.92 7.96 11.37
CA GLU A 112 8.26 8.39 10.92
C GLU A 112 8.20 9.15 9.60
N LEU A 113 7.27 8.80 8.72
CA LEU A 113 7.06 9.45 7.42
C LEU A 113 6.08 10.63 7.47
N GLY A 114 5.71 11.07 8.69
CA GLY A 114 4.89 12.25 8.93
C GLY A 114 3.39 12.02 8.79
N PHE A 115 2.91 10.79 8.93
CA PHE A 115 1.47 10.55 9.10
C PHE A 115 1.05 10.75 10.56
N SER A 116 -0.14 11.31 10.76
CA SER A 116 -0.81 11.45 12.05
C SER A 116 -1.96 10.46 12.18
N VAL A 117 -2.29 10.09 13.41
CA VAL A 117 -3.43 9.21 13.71
C VAL A 117 -4.73 10.02 13.64
N GLU A 118 -5.70 9.56 12.85
CA GLU A 118 -7.06 10.10 12.84
C GLU A 118 -7.99 9.27 13.73
N LYS A 119 -7.90 7.93 13.64
CA LYS A 119 -8.81 7.03 14.35
C LYS A 119 -8.19 5.65 14.57
N GLU A 120 -8.36 5.08 15.75
CA GLU A 120 -7.85 3.76 16.09
C GLU A 120 -8.98 2.71 16.14
N TRP A 121 -8.67 1.51 15.67
CA TRP A 121 -9.48 0.30 15.82
C TRP A 121 -8.59 -0.85 16.33
N LYS A 122 -9.21 -1.98 16.66
CA LYS A 122 -8.51 -3.16 17.22
C LYS A 122 -7.32 -3.65 16.39
N ARG A 123 -7.41 -3.56 15.05
CA ARG A 123 -6.43 -4.14 14.11
C ARG A 123 -5.82 -3.11 13.17
N TYR A 124 -6.42 -1.93 13.10
CA TYR A 124 -6.06 -0.91 12.14
C TYR A 124 -6.08 0.47 12.77
N VAL A 125 -5.35 1.39 12.17
CA VAL A 125 -5.34 2.80 12.50
C VAL A 125 -5.59 3.55 11.20
N LYS A 126 -6.61 4.43 11.19
CA LYS A 126 -6.74 5.43 10.14
C LYS A 126 -5.70 6.50 10.38
N MET A 127 -4.89 6.76 9.38
CA MET A 127 -3.82 7.74 9.43
C MET A 127 -3.91 8.68 8.24
N ASN A 128 -3.52 9.94 8.43
CA ASN A 128 -3.47 10.94 7.36
C ASN A 128 -2.10 11.59 7.32
N LYS A 129 -1.68 12.01 6.15
CA LYS A 129 -0.55 12.89 5.96
C LYS A 129 -1.08 14.19 5.34
N GLU A 130 -0.88 15.28 6.07
CA GLU A 130 -1.08 16.62 5.55
C GLU A 130 0.10 16.98 4.64
N ASN A 131 -0.19 17.73 3.57
CA ASN A 131 0.83 18.20 2.62
C ASN A 131 1.68 19.32 3.23
#